data_AF-A0A1V9E9N9-F1
#
_entry.id   AF-A0A1V9E9N9-F1
#
_cell.length_a   1.000
_cell.length_b   1.000
_cell.length_c   1.000
_cell.angle_alpha   90.00
_cell.angle_beta   90.00
_cell.angle_gamma   90.00
#
_symmetry.space_group_name_H-M   'P 1'
#
loop_
_entity.id
_entity.type
_entity.pdbx_description
1 polymer ?
#
loop_
_entity_poly.entity_id
_entity_poly.type
_entity_poly.pdbx_seq_one_letter_code
_entity_poly.pdbx_strand_id
1 'polypeptide(L)'
;MGIFLPSFFISFFLHRVVSSARKNQRLRVFLDGLSAASVSIIAVVGWHLLVETVSDWRGTLILASCLGLTLVFKKISSFYIILLGSVAGFLLLKL
;
A
#
# COMPACT_ATOMS: atom_id res chain seq x y z
N MET A 1 18.04 10.86 5.63
CA MET A 1 18.65 10.80 4.28
C MET A 1 19.55 9.56 4.07
N GLY A 2 19.22 8.41 4.68
CA GLY A 2 20.01 7.16 4.52
C GLY A 2 19.24 5.98 3.91
N ILE A 3 17.91 6.05 3.86
CA ILE A 3 17.05 4.96 3.37
C ILE A 3 17.04 4.89 1.84
N PHE A 4 17.26 6.03 1.18
CA PHE A 4 17.22 6.11 -0.28
C PHE A 4 18.48 5.56 -0.95
N LEU A 5 19.67 5.74 -0.36
CA LEU A 5 20.94 5.36 -1.01
C LEU A 5 21.02 3.85 -1.32
N PRO A 6 20.65 2.94 -0.40
CA PRO A 6 20.59 1.51 -0.68
C PRO A 6 19.47 1.18 -1.68
N SER A 7 18.26 1.73 -1.50
CA SER A 7 17.13 1.47 -2.39
C SER A 7 17.38 1.91 -3.83
N PHE A 8 18.07 3.03 -4.05
CA PHE A 8 18.45 3.48 -5.38
C PHE A 8 19.43 2.51 -6.05
N PHE A 9 20.43 2.04 -5.31
CA PHE A 9 21.43 1.11 -5.82
C PHE A 9 20.79 -0.24 -6.22
N ILE A 10 19.91 -0.78 -5.37
CA ILE A 10 19.15 -2.00 -5.67
C ILE A 10 18.18 -1.77 -6.83
N SER A 11 17.43 -0.67 -6.86
CA SER A 11 16.44 -0.39 -7.93
C SER A 11 17.10 -0.29 -9.31
N PHE A 12 18.27 0.35 -9.40
CA PHE A 12 19.02 0.46 -10.65
C PHE A 12 19.50 -0.91 -11.15
N PHE A 13 20.05 -1.72 -10.25
CA PHE A 13 20.51 -3.07 -10.58
C PHE A 13 19.35 -3.99 -11.00
N LEU A 14 18.25 -3.95 -10.23
CA LEU A 14 17.05 -4.75 -10.48
C LEU A 14 16.38 -4.37 -11.80
N HIS A 15 16.32 -3.09 -12.14
CA HIS A 15 15.78 -2.63 -13.43
C HIS A 15 16.56 -3.23 -14.61
N ARG A 16 17.90 -3.28 -14.53
CA ARG A 16 18.75 -3.88 -15.57
C ARG A 16 18.55 -5.39 -15.69
N VAL A 17 18.48 -6.11 -14.56
CA VAL A 17 18.28 -7.56 -14.51
C VAL A 17 16.90 -7.95 -15.04
N VAL A 18 15.83 -7.25 -14.61
CA VAL A 18 14.45 -7.51 -15.06
C VAL A 18 14.27 -7.20 -16.54
N SER A 19 14.87 -6.10 -17.03
CA SER A 19 14.85 -5.76 -18.46
C SER A 19 15.57 -6.82 -19.31
N SER A 20 16.71 -7.34 -18.83
CA SER A 20 17.43 -8.43 -19.49
C SER A 20 16.65 -9.76 -19.45
N ALA A 21 15.97 -10.05 -18.33
CA ALA A 21 15.12 -11.23 -18.18
C ALA A 21 13.88 -11.22 -19.10
N ARG A 22 13.29 -10.04 -19.37
CA ARG A 22 12.17 -9.88 -20.31
C ARG A 22 12.54 -10.13 -21.77
N LYS A 23 13.84 -10.16 -22.13
CA LYS A 23 14.31 -10.35 -23.51
C LYS A 23 14.05 -11.78 -24.02
N ASN A 24 13.88 -12.76 -23.12
CA ASN A 24 13.54 -14.14 -23.45
C ASN A 24 12.02 -14.39 -23.28
N GLN A 25 11.36 -14.96 -24.31
CA GLN A 25 9.91 -15.17 -24.32
C GLN A 25 9.39 -16.04 -23.16
N ARG A 26 10.14 -17.08 -22.77
CA ARG A 26 9.79 -17.96 -21.63
C ARG A 26 9.82 -17.22 -20.29
N LEU A 27 10.86 -16.40 -20.05
CA LEU A 27 10.98 -15.60 -18.84
C LEU A 27 9.94 -14.47 -18.81
N ARG A 28 9.58 -13.90 -19.96
CA ARG A 28 8.52 -12.89 -20.03
C ARG A 28 7.17 -13.43 -19.58
N VAL A 29 6.76 -14.62 -20.06
CA VAL A 29 5.50 -15.27 -19.64
C VAL A 29 5.53 -15.59 -18.14
N PHE A 30 6.66 -16.06 -17.60
CA PHE A 30 6.82 -16.28 -16.16
C PHE A 30 6.70 -14.98 -15.36
N LEU A 31 7.36 -13.89 -15.80
CA LEU A 31 7.30 -12.58 -15.14
C LEU A 31 5.89 -11.97 -15.17
N ASP A 32 5.14 -12.18 -16.25
CA ASP A 32 3.74 -11.75 -16.34
C ASP A 32 2.85 -12.57 -15.38
N GLY A 33 3.08 -13.88 -15.28
CA GLY A 33 2.41 -14.74 -14.28
C GLY A 33 2.74 -14.36 -12.83
N LEU A 34 4.00 -14.04 -12.55
CA LEU A 34 4.44 -13.57 -11.24
C LEU A 34 3.78 -12.23 -10.88
N SER A 35 3.71 -11.30 -11.83
CA SER A 35 3.02 -10.02 -11.62
C SER A 35 1.54 -10.23 -11.29
N ALA A 36 0.85 -11.13 -12.01
CA ALA A 36 -0.54 -11.46 -11.72
C ALA A 36 -0.71 -12.10 -10.32
N ALA A 37 0.21 -13.00 -9.93
CA ALA A 37 0.22 -13.60 -8.60
C ALA A 37 0.42 -12.54 -7.50
N SER A 38 1.36 -11.61 -7.68
CA SER A 38 1.58 -10.51 -6.73
C SER A 38 0.35 -9.62 -6.59
N VAL A 39 -0.31 -9.26 -7.70
CA VAL A 39 -1.56 -8.48 -7.66
C VAL A 39 -2.66 -9.22 -6.89
N SER A 40 -2.83 -10.52 -7.12
CA SER A 40 -3.80 -11.33 -6.37
C SER A 40 -3.51 -11.35 -4.87
N ILE A 41 -2.24 -11.50 -4.48
CA ILE A 41 -1.85 -11.49 -3.06
C ILE A 41 -2.15 -10.11 -2.44
N ILE A 42 -1.77 -9.02 -3.12
CA ILE A 42 -2.04 -7.66 -2.65
C ILE A 42 -3.54 -7.45 -2.49
N ALA A 43 -4.36 -7.91 -3.44
CA ALA A 43 -5.81 -7.78 -3.39
C ALA A 43 -6.41 -8.58 -2.21
N VAL A 44 -5.99 -9.84 -2.01
CA VAL A 44 -6.49 -10.69 -0.92
C VAL A 44 -6.09 -10.15 0.45
N VAL A 45 -4.83 -9.76 0.62
CA VAL A 45 -4.34 -9.17 1.88
C VAL A 45 -5.04 -7.85 2.15
N GLY A 46 -5.21 -7.02 1.12
CA GLY A 46 -5.98 -5.78 1.20
C GLY A 46 -7.42 -6.02 1.67
N TRP A 47 -8.09 -7.04 1.13
CA TRP A 47 -9.44 -7.42 1.55
C TRP A 47 -9.47 -7.89 3.01
N HIS A 48 -8.51 -8.73 3.42
CA HIS A 48 -8.41 -9.18 4.81
C HIS A 48 -8.27 -8.00 5.76
N LEU A 49 -7.35 -7.08 5.47
CA LEU A 49 -7.14 -5.87 6.27
C LEU A 49 -8.41 -5.01 6.34
N LEU A 50 -9.16 -4.92 5.23
CA LEU A 50 -10.39 -4.15 5.15
C LEU A 50 -11.50 -4.77 6.02
N VAL A 51 -11.70 -6.08 5.93
CA VAL A 51 -12.69 -6.81 6.74
C VAL A 51 -12.36 -6.73 8.23
N GLU A 52 -11.09 -6.94 8.60
CA GLU A 52 -10.63 -6.78 9.98
C GLU A 52 -10.89 -5.36 10.50
N THR A 53 -10.65 -4.34 9.67
CA THR A 53 -10.89 -2.93 10.03
C THR A 53 -12.39 -2.61 10.15
N VAL A 54 -13.25 -3.23 9.34
CA VAL A 54 -14.71 -3.00 9.35
C VAL A 54 -15.43 -3.82 10.43
N SER A 55 -14.86 -4.96 10.84
CA SER A 55 -15.43 -5.81 11.89
C SER A 55 -15.53 -5.08 13.24
N ASP A 56 -14.60 -4.16 13.51
CA ASP A 56 -14.66 -3.29 14.68
C ASP A 56 -15.49 -2.04 14.39
N TRP A 57 -16.49 -1.75 15.22
CA TRP A 57 -17.31 -0.54 15.10
C TRP A 57 -16.45 0.73 15.20
N ARG A 58 -15.35 0.65 15.96
CA ARG A 58 -14.33 1.69 16.12
C ARG A 58 -13.57 1.92 14.81
N GLY A 59 -13.11 0.83 14.21
CA GLY A 59 -12.38 0.85 12.94
C GLY A 59 -13.23 1.38 11.79
N THR A 60 -14.51 1.01 11.72
CA THR A 60 -15.45 1.50 10.71
C THR A 60 -15.65 3.02 10.77
N LEU A 61 -15.79 3.59 11.96
CA LEU A 61 -15.94 5.05 12.13
C LEU A 61 -14.68 5.81 11.69
N ILE A 62 -13.50 5.31 12.05
CA ILE A 62 -12.22 5.92 11.66
C ILE A 62 -12.03 5.80 10.14
N LEU A 63 -12.33 4.63 9.57
CA LEU A 63 -12.25 4.37 8.13
C LEU A 63 -13.16 5.34 7.37
N ALA A 64 -14.44 5.47 7.76
CA ALA A 64 -15.41 6.34 7.12
C ALA A 64 -15.02 7.82 7.21
N SER A 65 -14.55 8.27 8.37
CA SER A 65 -14.09 9.65 8.58
C SER A 65 -12.85 9.97 7.73
N CYS A 66 -11.89 9.05 7.67
CA CYS A 66 -10.67 9.18 6.87
C CYS A 66 -10.96 9.17 5.35
N LEU A 67 -11.83 8.25 4.89
CA LEU A 67 -12.27 8.20 3.49
C LEU A 67 -13.01 9.49 3.10
N GLY A 68 -13.91 9.97 3.95
CA GLY A 68 -14.64 11.21 3.76
C GLY A 68 -13.72 12.42 3.63
N LEU A 69 -12.75 12.56 4.53
CA LEU A 69 -11.75 13.62 4.46
C LEU A 69 -10.89 13.54 3.19
N THR A 70 -10.48 12.33 2.80
CA THR A 70 -9.64 12.11 1.61
C THR A 70 -10.37 12.46 0.31
N LEU A 71 -11.67 12.15 0.21
CA LEU A 71 -12.50 12.46 -0.96
C LEU A 71 -12.91 13.94 -1.04
N VAL A 72 -13.20 14.57 0.10
CA VAL A 72 -13.64 15.98 0.16
C VAL A 72 -12.46 16.94 -0.01
N PHE A 73 -11.30 16.62 0.55
CA PHE A 73 -10.13 17.50 0.52
C PHE A 73 -9.01 16.95 -0.38
N LYS A 74 -9.21 17.03 -1.69
CA LYS A 74 -8.27 16.62 -2.75
C LYS A 74 -6.88 17.31 -2.70
N LYS A 75 -6.68 18.30 -1.81
CA LYS A 75 -5.44 19.09 -1.67
C LYS A 75 -4.72 18.92 -0.33
N ILE A 76 -5.20 18.06 0.57
CA ILE A 76 -4.54 17.85 1.87
C ILE A 76 -3.39 16.86 1.69
N SER A 77 -2.20 17.25 2.15
CA SER A 77 -1.03 16.38 2.18
C SER A 77 -1.33 15.13 3.01
N SER A 78 -0.94 13.95 2.52
CA SER A 78 -1.17 12.65 3.17
C SER A 78 -0.74 12.64 4.65
N PHE A 79 0.21 13.49 5.03
CA PHE A 79 0.63 13.69 6.41
C PHE A 79 -0.52 14.05 7.37
N TYR A 80 -1.40 14.98 6.99
CA TYR A 80 -2.51 15.41 7.86
C TYR A 80 -3.58 14.33 8.01
N ILE A 81 -3.82 13.55 6.95
CA ILE A 81 -4.76 12.42 6.95
C ILE A 81 -4.25 11.33 7.91
N ILE A 82 -2.95 11.02 7.86
CA ILE A 82 -2.30 10.06 8.75
C ILE A 82 -2.32 10.56 10.20
N LEU A 83 -2.09 11.85 10.43
CA LEU A 83 -2.11 12.46 11.77
C LEU A 83 -3.50 12.39 12.39
N LEU A 84 -4.55 12.80 11.65
CA LEU A 84 -5.94 12.71 12.10
C LEU A 84 -6.39 11.27 12.35
N GLY A 85 -6.04 10.34 11.45
CA GLY A 85 -6.34 8.93 11.62
C GLY A 85 -5.65 8.30 12.83
N SER A 86 -4.39 8.67 13.09
CA SER A 86 -3.62 8.20 14.25
C SER A 86 -4.18 8.75 15.57
N VAL A 87 -4.53 10.04 15.62
CA VAL A 87 -5.13 10.66 16.80
C VAL A 87 -6.52 10.07 17.08
N ALA A 88 -7.36 9.90 16.06
CA ALA A 88 -8.68 9.27 16.20
C ALA A 88 -8.57 7.80 16.64
N GLY A 89 -7.62 7.06 16.05
CA GLY A 89 -7.31 5.69 16.43
C GLY A 89 -6.87 5.58 17.88
N PHE A 90 -5.93 6.43 18.33
CA PHE A 90 -5.46 6.44 19.71
C PHE A 90 -6.56 6.80 20.72
N LEU A 91 -7.44 7.75 20.37
CA LEU A 91 -8.55 8.16 21.24
C LEU A 91 -9.60 7.06 21.37
N LEU A 92 -9.88 6.30 20.31
CA LEU A 92 -10.80 5.15 20.34
C LEU A 92 -10.17 3.89 20.94
N LEU A 93 -8.86 3.68 20.84
CA LEU A 93 -8.18 2.53 21.47
C LEU A 93 -8.07 2.70 23.00
N LYS A 94 -8.05 3.94 23.48
CA LYS A 94 -7.89 4.28 24.90
C LYS A 94 -9.22 4.47 25.64
N LEU A 95 -10.36 4.39 24.95
CA LEU A 95 -11.73 4.45 25.49
C LEU A 95 -12.36 3.05 25.54
#